data_AF-A0A9D1MJR5-F1
#
_entry.id   AF-A0A9D1MJR5-F1
#
_cell.length_a   1.000
_cell.length_b   1.000
_cell.length_c   1.000
_cell.angle_alpha   90.00
_cell.angle_beta   90.00
_cell.angle_gamma   90.00
#
_symmetry.space_group_name_H-M   'P 1'
#
loop_
_entity.id
_entity.type
_entity.pdbx_description
1 polymer ?
#
loop_
_entity_poly.entity_id
_entity_poly.type
_entity_poly.pdbx_seq_one_letter_code
_entity_poly.pdbx_strand_id
1 'polypeptide(L)'
;MDTKKLTGISAKIFTALMLIAAFALTFTISDYYIFNRIDQFGAFAVFQWIKKAALLLLPAAVFFGNRRCADSARYIVPVAVIASLCKFGGFFSITKPADTPAQEIYNQINLFMPEWAHKALFFTESACMLIVCALLFVKYGFTVKAKSFIYLPVAIIAAMPLNIFENFFDITAIPQDSFLRFKNFTVWHFLAIAVLAGATIGGYYFLKNKPREEQYRWLCAAAGVVLLQYHSKDSMVMGDGYNVYNTVFACIPLFICNIGVYVSSLSVFLKRRALYATSFFVHAGGAISVFVYFGKDSMSNYGIFCSYSILYFCLTHIFLFMLCVLPTALGIYKFRIRDCIIPLIYYFIVIITASIASAAVTGFSIRLGLEGDDVLMPNYAFTQINPLPFEVPPVLTINLWGYEINLLYVLGLYAVYVCIFFAFYGAYRIFLLARTRVLAKLAARSTPPLTVLAEADSEVAIAFSGRHSHDEYIKGEQESTGSIDLCGAEGHKPAGRAVCGTETDEPTETDKESNPHAYDIEEGRKPARNDTEKKEPAFAASGKSTSAGNAQSNNKN
;
A
#
# COMPACT_ATOMS: atom_id res chain seq x y z
N MET A 1 6.16 4.33 -40.50
CA MET A 1 6.53 4.65 -39.11
C MET A 1 7.60 3.67 -38.64
N ASP A 2 8.63 4.08 -37.91
CA ASP A 2 9.71 3.19 -37.45
C ASP A 2 9.17 2.04 -36.56
N THR A 3 9.46 0.79 -36.96
CA THR A 3 9.12 -0.44 -36.24
C THR A 3 9.61 -0.44 -34.79
N LYS A 4 10.76 0.17 -34.50
CA LYS A 4 11.29 0.31 -33.13
C LYS A 4 10.41 1.21 -32.27
N LYS A 5 9.88 2.30 -32.84
CA LYS A 5 8.91 3.20 -32.18
C LYS A 5 7.60 2.47 -31.88
N LEU A 6 7.08 1.70 -32.85
CA LEU A 6 5.88 0.88 -32.66
C LEU A 6 6.08 -0.17 -31.55
N THR A 7 7.13 -0.98 -31.64
CA THR A 7 7.50 -1.99 -30.63
C THR A 7 7.61 -1.37 -29.23
N GLY A 8 8.23 -0.18 -29.13
CA GLY A 8 8.38 0.55 -27.87
C GLY A 8 7.08 1.13 -27.29
N ILE A 9 6.08 1.42 -28.14
CA ILE A 9 4.74 1.84 -27.71
C ILE A 9 3.93 0.62 -27.27
N SER A 10 3.83 -0.42 -28.11
CA SER A 10 3.09 -1.64 -27.79
C SER A 10 3.58 -2.29 -26.50
N ALA A 11 4.90 -2.34 -26.26
CA ALA A 11 5.45 -2.90 -25.03
C ALA A 11 4.97 -2.15 -23.78
N LYS A 12 4.84 -0.81 -23.84
CA LYS A 12 4.30 0.00 -22.74
C LYS A 12 2.81 -0.27 -22.52
N ILE A 13 2.03 -0.36 -23.58
CA ILE A 13 0.58 -0.65 -23.52
C ILE A 13 0.35 -2.03 -22.88
N PHE A 14 0.97 -3.09 -23.39
CA PHE A 14 0.81 -4.43 -22.82
C PHE A 14 1.39 -4.54 -21.40
N THR A 15 2.44 -3.80 -21.04
CA THR A 15 2.91 -3.76 -19.64
C THR A 15 1.93 -3.03 -18.72
N ALA A 16 1.25 -1.98 -19.20
CA ALA A 16 0.20 -1.31 -18.43
C ALA A 16 -1.03 -2.20 -18.24
N LEU A 17 -1.50 -2.87 -19.32
CA LEU A 17 -2.61 -3.83 -19.24
C LEU A 17 -2.29 -5.02 -18.32
N MET A 18 -1.07 -5.56 -18.39
CA MET A 18 -0.57 -6.57 -17.45
C MET A 18 -0.65 -6.10 -15.99
N LEU A 19 -0.20 -4.88 -15.69
CA LEU A 19 -0.25 -4.33 -14.33
C LEU A 19 -1.68 -4.08 -13.84
N ILE A 20 -2.58 -3.64 -14.71
CA ILE A 20 -4.01 -3.45 -14.40
C ILE A 20 -4.67 -4.81 -14.11
N ALA A 21 -4.40 -5.83 -14.94
CA ALA A 21 -4.90 -7.18 -14.71
C ALA A 21 -4.35 -7.79 -13.42
N ALA A 22 -3.04 -7.68 -13.17
CA ALA A 22 -2.40 -8.16 -11.93
C ALA A 22 -2.92 -7.44 -10.67
N PHE A 23 -3.21 -6.14 -10.75
CA PHE A 23 -3.85 -5.38 -9.67
C PHE A 23 -5.28 -5.87 -9.42
N ALA A 24 -6.08 -6.03 -10.48
CA ALA A 24 -7.45 -6.54 -10.35
C ALA A 24 -7.50 -7.97 -9.79
N LEU A 25 -6.51 -8.81 -10.10
CA LEU A 25 -6.38 -10.16 -9.54
C LEU A 25 -6.10 -10.17 -8.04
N THR A 26 -5.47 -9.14 -7.46
CA THR A 26 -5.30 -9.09 -5.98
C THR A 26 -6.63 -8.91 -5.23
N PHE A 27 -7.70 -8.52 -5.95
CA PHE A 27 -9.08 -8.51 -5.46
C PHE A 27 -9.83 -9.82 -5.77
N THR A 28 -9.12 -10.95 -5.92
CA THR A 28 -9.68 -12.31 -5.78
C THR A 28 -9.01 -13.04 -4.61
N ILE A 29 -9.69 -14.05 -4.04
CA ILE A 29 -9.08 -14.89 -3.00
C ILE A 29 -7.80 -15.53 -3.54
N SER A 30 -7.82 -16.16 -4.71
CA SER A 30 -6.76 -17.10 -5.12
C SER A 30 -5.35 -16.51 -5.32
N ASP A 31 -5.22 -15.22 -5.65
CA ASP A 31 -3.99 -14.69 -6.28
C ASP A 31 -2.70 -14.78 -5.43
N TYR A 32 -2.81 -14.60 -4.11
CA TYR A 32 -1.75 -14.88 -3.14
C TYR A 32 -2.10 -16.00 -2.15
N TYR A 33 -3.38 -16.38 -2.03
CA TYR A 33 -3.84 -17.42 -1.11
C TYR A 33 -3.22 -18.80 -1.38
N ILE A 34 -2.84 -19.11 -2.61
CA ILE A 34 -2.12 -20.35 -2.93
C ILE A 34 -0.76 -20.51 -2.22
N PHE A 35 -0.15 -19.43 -1.71
CA PHE A 35 1.23 -19.47 -1.20
C PHE A 35 1.36 -20.00 0.23
N ASN A 36 0.30 -20.02 1.05
CA ASN A 36 0.29 -20.75 2.34
C ASN A 36 -0.28 -22.18 2.22
N ARG A 37 -0.54 -22.63 0.98
CA ARG A 37 -1.12 -23.93 0.63
C ARG A 37 -0.25 -24.64 -0.43
N ILE A 38 1.06 -24.69 -0.19
CA ILE A 38 2.03 -25.27 -1.15
C ILE A 38 1.90 -26.81 -1.22
N ASP A 39 1.34 -27.44 -0.19
CA ASP A 39 0.84 -28.82 -0.21
C ASP A 39 -0.21 -29.05 -1.31
N GLN A 40 -1.14 -28.12 -1.49
CA GLN A 40 -2.27 -28.22 -2.43
C GLN A 40 -1.90 -27.74 -3.85
N PHE A 41 -1.14 -26.64 -3.96
CA PHE A 41 -0.84 -26.01 -5.26
C PHE A 41 0.57 -26.29 -5.79
N GLY A 42 1.50 -26.73 -4.93
CA GLY A 42 2.84 -27.23 -5.30
C GLY A 42 3.57 -26.42 -6.37
N ALA A 43 3.85 -27.07 -7.50
CA ALA A 43 4.58 -26.45 -8.61
C ALA A 43 3.88 -25.20 -9.20
N PHE A 44 2.54 -25.12 -9.15
CA PHE A 44 1.81 -23.94 -9.63
C PHE A 44 2.13 -22.70 -8.80
N ALA A 45 2.18 -22.83 -7.47
CA ALA A 45 2.59 -21.74 -6.59
C ALA A 45 4.03 -21.29 -6.90
N VAL A 46 4.97 -22.21 -7.09
CA VAL A 46 6.36 -21.87 -7.49
C VAL A 46 6.39 -21.07 -8.81
N PHE A 47 5.60 -21.45 -9.82
CA PHE A 47 5.51 -20.68 -11.06
C PHE A 47 4.78 -19.33 -10.91
N GLN A 48 3.74 -19.23 -10.06
CA GLN A 48 3.12 -17.93 -9.74
C GLN A 48 4.10 -16.98 -9.04
N TRP A 49 4.95 -17.44 -8.12
CA TRP A 49 5.95 -16.59 -7.48
C TRP A 49 6.94 -16.01 -8.51
N ILE A 50 7.44 -16.83 -9.44
CA ILE A 50 8.28 -16.35 -10.56
C ILE A 50 7.48 -15.38 -11.47
N LYS A 51 6.16 -15.59 -11.63
CA LYS A 51 5.26 -14.66 -12.33
C LYS A 51 5.11 -13.32 -11.59
N LYS A 52 5.00 -13.29 -10.25
CA LYS A 52 5.00 -12.05 -9.45
C LYS A 52 6.33 -11.30 -9.58
N ALA A 53 7.47 -12.00 -9.68
CA ALA A 53 8.76 -11.37 -9.98
C ALA A 53 8.79 -10.67 -11.37
N ALA A 54 7.99 -11.14 -12.34
CA ALA A 54 7.83 -10.47 -13.63
C ALA A 54 7.19 -9.08 -13.52
N LEU A 55 6.30 -8.87 -12.52
CA LEU A 55 5.67 -7.57 -12.24
C LEU A 55 6.69 -6.50 -11.79
N LEU A 56 7.89 -6.90 -11.36
CA LEU A 56 9.03 -6.00 -11.12
C LEU A 56 9.96 -5.91 -12.35
N LEU A 57 10.27 -7.05 -12.97
CA LEU A 57 11.24 -7.11 -14.08
C LEU A 57 10.74 -6.46 -15.38
N LEU A 58 9.47 -6.66 -15.74
CA LEU A 58 8.91 -6.15 -17.00
C LEU A 58 8.75 -4.62 -16.99
N PRO A 59 8.22 -3.96 -15.94
CA PRO A 59 8.22 -2.49 -15.85
C PRO A 59 9.63 -1.91 -15.84
N ALA A 60 10.58 -2.55 -15.15
CA ALA A 60 12.00 -2.15 -15.17
C ALA A 60 12.62 -2.22 -16.57
N ALA A 61 12.29 -3.26 -17.36
CA ALA A 61 12.74 -3.43 -18.74
C ALA A 61 12.10 -2.43 -19.71
N VAL A 62 10.78 -2.16 -19.56
CA VAL A 62 9.97 -1.42 -20.53
C VAL A 62 9.97 0.09 -20.27
N PHE A 63 9.65 0.52 -19.04
CA PHE A 63 9.55 1.95 -18.71
C PHE A 63 10.90 2.56 -18.34
N PHE A 64 11.76 1.81 -17.64
CA PHE A 64 13.09 2.27 -17.20
C PHE A 64 14.24 1.77 -18.09
N GLY A 65 13.92 1.04 -19.16
CA GLY A 65 14.89 0.61 -20.19
C GLY A 65 15.98 -0.35 -19.71
N ASN A 66 15.84 -0.97 -18.54
CA ASN A 66 16.89 -1.78 -17.92
C ASN A 66 17.11 -3.10 -18.68
N ARG A 67 18.16 -3.14 -19.52
CA ARG A 67 18.52 -4.34 -20.29
C ARG A 67 18.76 -5.57 -19.42
N ARG A 68 19.24 -5.45 -18.18
CA ARG A 68 19.47 -6.62 -17.32
C ARG A 68 18.16 -7.29 -16.90
N CYS A 69 17.13 -6.49 -16.61
CA CYS A 69 15.78 -6.99 -16.38
C CYS A 69 15.16 -7.53 -17.68
N ALA A 70 15.40 -6.89 -18.83
CA ALA A 70 14.93 -7.37 -20.13
C ALA A 70 15.54 -8.73 -20.52
N ASP A 71 16.85 -8.91 -20.32
CA ASP A 71 17.56 -10.18 -20.55
C ASP A 71 17.00 -11.28 -19.64
N SER A 72 16.80 -10.98 -18.35
CA SER A 72 16.27 -11.95 -17.37
C SER A 72 14.82 -12.34 -17.68
N ALA A 73 13.95 -11.35 -17.94
CA ALA A 73 12.52 -11.57 -18.11
C ALA A 73 12.23 -12.41 -19.36
N ARG A 74 12.86 -12.08 -20.50
CA ARG A 74 12.60 -12.71 -21.80
C ARG A 74 12.74 -14.23 -21.83
N TYR A 75 13.64 -14.79 -21.03
CA TYR A 75 13.93 -16.23 -21.04
C TYR A 75 13.19 -16.99 -19.94
N ILE A 76 12.97 -16.34 -18.78
CA ILE A 76 12.41 -17.02 -17.59
C ILE A 76 10.90 -16.79 -17.46
N VAL A 77 10.40 -15.59 -17.75
CA VAL A 77 8.98 -15.27 -17.59
C VAL A 77 8.10 -16.07 -18.55
N PRO A 78 8.42 -16.26 -19.85
CA PRO A 78 7.61 -17.12 -20.71
C PRO A 78 7.53 -18.56 -20.23
N VAL A 79 8.62 -19.13 -19.72
CA VAL A 79 8.63 -20.49 -19.16
C VAL A 79 7.74 -20.58 -17.92
N ALA A 80 7.87 -19.62 -16.99
CA ALA A 80 7.03 -19.58 -15.79
C ALA A 80 5.55 -19.36 -16.11
N VAL A 81 5.22 -18.46 -17.05
CA VAL A 81 3.84 -18.21 -17.49
C VAL A 81 3.25 -19.45 -18.16
N ILE A 82 3.95 -20.07 -19.13
CA ILE A 82 3.47 -21.28 -19.81
C ILE A 82 3.28 -22.43 -18.80
N ALA A 83 4.24 -22.66 -17.90
CA ALA A 83 4.11 -23.69 -16.87
C ALA A 83 2.94 -23.40 -15.91
N SER A 84 2.69 -22.13 -15.57
CA SER A 84 1.49 -21.68 -14.84
C SER A 84 0.20 -22.01 -15.60
N LEU A 85 0.12 -21.67 -16.90
CA LEU A 85 -1.03 -21.96 -17.76
C LEU A 85 -1.30 -23.47 -17.90
N CYS A 86 -0.27 -24.31 -17.79
CA CYS A 86 -0.40 -25.77 -17.81
C CYS A 86 -0.65 -26.42 -16.42
N LYS A 87 -0.72 -25.64 -15.33
CA LYS A 87 -0.75 -26.18 -13.94
C LYS A 87 -1.78 -25.54 -13.00
N PHE A 88 -2.64 -24.64 -13.46
CA PHE A 88 -3.58 -23.91 -12.57
C PHE A 88 -4.55 -24.80 -11.77
N GLY A 89 -4.96 -25.97 -12.29
CA GLY A 89 -5.80 -26.92 -11.55
C GLY A 89 -7.05 -26.27 -10.95
N GLY A 90 -7.24 -26.43 -9.62
CA GLY A 90 -8.36 -25.85 -8.88
C GLY A 90 -8.25 -24.35 -8.55
N PHE A 91 -7.22 -23.62 -9.01
CA PHE A 91 -6.96 -22.21 -8.66
C PHE A 91 -8.18 -21.27 -8.79
N PHE A 92 -9.02 -21.47 -9.81
CA PHE A 92 -10.21 -20.64 -10.03
C PHE A 92 -11.40 -21.03 -9.16
N SER A 93 -11.41 -22.25 -8.63
CA SER A 93 -12.52 -22.85 -7.89
C SER A 93 -12.28 -22.86 -6.37
N ILE A 94 -11.37 -22.01 -5.88
CA ILE A 94 -11.12 -21.81 -4.45
C ILE A 94 -12.33 -21.11 -3.83
N THR A 95 -13.05 -21.82 -3.00
CA THR A 95 -14.12 -21.29 -2.14
C THR A 95 -13.70 -21.33 -0.67
N LYS A 96 -14.41 -20.56 0.15
CA LYS A 96 -14.37 -20.68 1.60
C LYS A 96 -15.50 -21.59 2.10
N PRO A 97 -15.31 -22.33 3.21
CA PRO A 97 -16.44 -22.86 3.96
C PRO A 97 -17.29 -21.71 4.54
N ALA A 98 -18.55 -22.00 4.82
CA ALA A 98 -19.44 -21.13 5.59
C ALA A 98 -20.18 -22.00 6.60
N ASP A 99 -19.75 -21.93 7.85
CA ASP A 99 -20.33 -22.67 8.97
C ASP A 99 -21.44 -21.84 9.67
N THR A 100 -21.59 -20.56 9.31
CA THR A 100 -22.64 -19.65 9.78
C THR A 100 -23.24 -18.81 8.65
N PRO A 101 -24.49 -18.31 8.78
CA PRO A 101 -25.09 -17.41 7.79
C PRO A 101 -24.31 -16.11 7.56
N ALA A 102 -23.66 -15.59 8.61
CA ALA A 102 -22.79 -14.41 8.48
C ALA A 102 -21.56 -14.71 7.62
N GLN A 103 -20.94 -15.89 7.77
CA GLN A 103 -19.85 -16.34 6.89
C GLN A 103 -20.33 -16.56 5.45
N GLU A 104 -21.56 -17.03 5.24
CA GLU A 104 -22.12 -17.14 3.88
C GLU A 104 -22.23 -15.77 3.21
N ILE A 105 -22.79 -14.78 3.90
CA ILE A 105 -22.86 -13.37 3.44
C ILE A 105 -21.45 -12.82 3.16
N TYR A 106 -20.49 -13.04 4.06
CA TYR A 106 -19.10 -12.62 3.82
C TYR A 106 -18.45 -13.33 2.63
N ASN A 107 -18.77 -14.60 2.38
CA ASN A 107 -18.27 -15.34 1.23
C ASN A 107 -18.88 -14.82 -0.07
N GLN A 108 -20.18 -14.48 -0.10
CA GLN A 108 -20.81 -13.81 -1.25
C GLN A 108 -20.16 -12.43 -1.53
N ILE A 109 -19.85 -11.66 -0.49
CA ILE A 109 -19.15 -10.36 -0.59
C ILE A 109 -17.70 -10.52 -1.08
N ASN A 110 -16.96 -11.52 -0.60
CA ASN A 110 -15.58 -11.78 -0.99
C ASN A 110 -15.44 -12.42 -2.39
N LEU A 111 -16.44 -13.19 -2.81
CA LEU A 111 -16.51 -13.85 -4.12
C LEU A 111 -17.31 -13.02 -5.14
N PHE A 112 -17.37 -11.69 -4.96
CA PHE A 112 -18.07 -10.76 -5.86
C PHE A 112 -17.62 -10.84 -7.33
N MET A 113 -16.39 -11.30 -7.59
CA MET A 113 -15.86 -11.50 -8.93
C MET A 113 -16.18 -12.92 -9.43
N PRO A 114 -17.02 -13.07 -10.46
CA PRO A 114 -17.39 -14.40 -10.96
C PRO A 114 -16.19 -15.11 -11.61
N GLU A 115 -16.21 -16.44 -11.56
CA GLU A 115 -15.10 -17.30 -11.97
C GLU A 115 -14.60 -17.02 -13.41
N TRP A 116 -15.51 -16.70 -14.34
CA TRP A 116 -15.15 -16.36 -15.72
C TRP A 116 -14.36 -15.05 -15.83
N ALA A 117 -14.63 -14.07 -14.97
CA ALA A 117 -13.92 -12.78 -14.94
C ALA A 117 -12.52 -12.96 -14.33
N HIS A 118 -12.43 -13.75 -13.26
CA HIS A 118 -11.14 -14.15 -12.67
C HIS A 118 -10.27 -14.92 -13.69
N LYS A 119 -10.84 -15.89 -14.42
CA LYS A 119 -10.18 -16.57 -15.54
C LYS A 119 -9.73 -15.57 -16.62
N ALA A 120 -10.61 -14.68 -17.07
CA ALA A 120 -10.29 -13.70 -18.10
C ALA A 120 -9.14 -12.76 -17.71
N LEU A 121 -9.11 -12.26 -16.47
CA LEU A 121 -8.00 -11.45 -15.95
C LEU A 121 -6.69 -12.23 -15.92
N PHE A 122 -6.69 -13.48 -15.43
CA PHE A 122 -5.49 -14.32 -15.36
C PHE A 122 -4.91 -14.64 -16.75
N PHE A 123 -5.76 -14.97 -17.73
CA PHE A 123 -5.33 -15.19 -19.10
C PHE A 123 -4.88 -13.89 -19.77
N THR A 124 -5.50 -12.74 -19.45
CA THR A 124 -5.10 -11.41 -19.96
C THR A 124 -3.73 -11.00 -19.42
N GLU A 125 -3.49 -11.12 -18.11
CA GLU A 125 -2.19 -10.88 -17.48
C GLU A 125 -1.11 -11.75 -18.15
N SER A 126 -1.37 -13.05 -18.26
CA SER A 126 -0.45 -14.04 -18.84
C SER A 126 -0.14 -13.76 -20.31
N ALA A 127 -1.16 -13.46 -21.12
CA ALA A 127 -0.98 -13.09 -22.53
C ALA A 127 -0.18 -11.79 -22.67
N CYS A 128 -0.48 -10.77 -21.85
CA CYS A 128 0.28 -9.52 -21.85
C CYS A 128 1.75 -9.74 -21.46
N MET A 129 2.05 -10.59 -20.46
CA MET A 129 3.43 -10.95 -20.12
C MET A 129 4.19 -11.59 -21.29
N LEU A 130 3.56 -12.54 -21.99
CA LEU A 130 4.15 -13.21 -23.15
C LEU A 130 4.40 -12.23 -24.31
N ILE A 131 3.41 -11.36 -24.60
CA ILE A 131 3.53 -10.32 -25.64
C ILE A 131 4.64 -9.33 -25.31
N VAL A 132 4.74 -8.85 -24.06
CA VAL A 132 5.85 -7.97 -23.65
C VAL A 132 7.20 -8.68 -23.78
N CYS A 133 7.30 -9.97 -23.42
CA CYS A 133 8.55 -10.73 -23.62
C CYS A 133 8.93 -10.84 -25.11
N ALA A 134 7.97 -11.12 -26.00
CA ALA A 134 8.19 -11.15 -27.45
C ALA A 134 8.62 -9.77 -28.00
N LEU A 135 7.97 -8.68 -27.58
CA LEU A 135 8.35 -7.31 -27.96
C LEU A 135 9.73 -6.92 -27.42
N LEU A 136 10.13 -7.41 -26.25
CA LEU A 136 11.50 -7.26 -25.73
C LEU A 136 12.51 -8.09 -26.55
N PHE A 137 12.15 -9.25 -27.11
CA PHE A 137 13.01 -9.97 -28.07
C PHE A 137 13.24 -9.15 -29.34
N VAL A 138 12.19 -8.59 -29.94
CA VAL A 138 12.30 -7.68 -31.10
C VAL A 138 13.15 -6.45 -30.78
N LYS A 139 13.01 -5.86 -29.59
CA LYS A 139 13.72 -4.64 -29.18
C LYS A 139 15.21 -4.85 -28.85
N TYR A 140 15.59 -5.98 -28.24
CA TYR A 140 16.93 -6.19 -27.69
C TYR A 140 17.71 -7.36 -28.31
N GLY A 141 17.09 -8.17 -29.18
CA GLY A 141 17.70 -9.30 -29.89
C GLY A 141 18.06 -10.50 -29.01
N PHE A 142 18.32 -11.67 -29.61
CA PHE A 142 18.59 -12.93 -28.89
C PHE A 142 19.94 -12.98 -28.10
N THR A 143 20.67 -11.87 -28.02
CA THR A 143 21.95 -11.81 -27.29
C THR A 143 21.74 -11.35 -25.84
N VAL A 144 22.06 -12.24 -24.90
CA VAL A 144 22.07 -11.98 -23.45
C VAL A 144 23.46 -12.12 -22.87
N LYS A 145 23.71 -11.50 -21.71
CA LYS A 145 24.95 -11.68 -20.94
C LYS A 145 24.60 -12.39 -19.63
N ALA A 146 25.35 -13.41 -19.23
CA ALA A 146 25.11 -14.13 -17.96
C ALA A 146 25.02 -13.18 -16.74
N LYS A 147 25.85 -12.13 -16.71
CA LYS A 147 25.82 -11.06 -15.69
C LYS A 147 24.51 -10.25 -15.62
N SER A 148 23.59 -10.39 -16.57
CA SER A 148 22.26 -9.77 -16.51
C SER A 148 21.31 -10.50 -15.55
N PHE A 149 21.44 -11.82 -15.43
CA PHE A 149 20.53 -12.67 -14.64
C PHE A 149 20.64 -12.45 -13.12
N ILE A 150 21.63 -11.70 -12.63
CA ILE A 150 21.75 -11.34 -11.20
C ILE A 150 20.54 -10.56 -10.66
N TYR A 151 19.73 -9.95 -11.53
CA TYR A 151 18.49 -9.25 -11.12
C TYR A 151 17.30 -10.20 -10.94
N LEU A 152 17.37 -11.44 -11.46
CA LEU A 152 16.31 -12.44 -11.31
C LEU A 152 16.14 -12.89 -9.84
N PRO A 153 17.15 -13.40 -9.11
CA PRO A 153 16.96 -13.80 -7.72
C PRO A 153 16.59 -12.61 -6.82
N VAL A 154 17.11 -11.42 -7.11
CA VAL A 154 16.73 -10.18 -6.39
C VAL A 154 15.25 -9.85 -6.61
N ALA A 155 14.73 -9.99 -7.84
CA ALA A 155 13.31 -9.78 -8.12
C ALA A 155 12.41 -10.87 -7.52
N ILE A 156 12.85 -12.14 -7.49
CA ILE A 156 12.13 -13.23 -6.84
C ILE A 156 12.04 -12.99 -5.33
N ILE A 157 13.14 -12.65 -4.66
CA ILE A 157 13.15 -12.31 -3.22
C ILE A 157 12.29 -11.07 -2.94
N ALA A 158 12.36 -10.04 -3.77
CA ALA A 158 11.56 -8.83 -3.58
C ALA A 158 10.05 -9.04 -3.85
N ALA A 159 9.71 -10.00 -4.71
CA ALA A 159 8.34 -10.46 -4.96
C ALA A 159 7.96 -11.69 -4.12
N MET A 160 8.66 -11.97 -3.03
CA MET A 160 8.35 -13.10 -2.15
C MET A 160 6.97 -12.93 -1.50
N PRO A 161 6.04 -13.88 -1.70
CA PRO A 161 4.74 -13.85 -1.04
C PRO A 161 4.93 -14.19 0.44
N LEU A 162 4.75 -13.23 1.33
CA LEU A 162 5.16 -13.36 2.73
C LEU A 162 4.33 -14.39 3.52
N ASN A 163 3.17 -14.80 3.00
CA ASN A 163 2.35 -15.88 3.57
C ASN A 163 2.94 -17.27 3.32
N ILE A 164 4.03 -17.38 2.52
CA ILE A 164 4.78 -18.64 2.37
C ILE A 164 5.30 -19.19 3.69
N PHE A 165 5.50 -18.35 4.71
CA PHE A 165 6.00 -18.80 6.00
C PHE A 165 4.98 -19.60 6.83
N GLU A 166 3.68 -19.39 6.60
CA GLU A 166 2.61 -20.13 7.31
C GLU A 166 2.60 -21.63 6.97
N ASN A 167 3.24 -22.08 5.88
CA ASN A 167 3.42 -23.53 5.60
C ASN A 167 4.34 -24.23 6.64
N PHE A 168 5.05 -23.50 7.50
CA PHE A 168 6.08 -24.07 8.40
C PHE A 168 5.68 -24.11 9.89
N PHE A 169 4.52 -23.56 10.27
CA PHE A 169 4.06 -23.54 11.67
C PHE A 169 2.54 -23.39 11.75
N ASP A 170 1.94 -23.93 12.81
CA ASP A 170 0.58 -23.61 13.22
C ASP A 170 0.61 -22.51 14.30
N ILE A 171 0.03 -21.35 13.98
CA ILE A 171 -0.07 -20.20 14.89
C ILE A 171 -0.95 -20.47 16.13
N THR A 172 -1.89 -21.42 16.06
CA THR A 172 -2.76 -21.80 17.17
C THR A 172 -2.05 -22.70 18.19
N ALA A 173 -1.11 -23.53 17.71
CA ALA A 173 -0.29 -24.42 18.55
C ALA A 173 0.81 -23.69 19.36
N ILE A 174 1.04 -22.40 19.12
CA ILE A 174 2.10 -21.61 19.79
C ILE A 174 1.50 -20.79 20.95
N PRO A 175 1.92 -21.04 22.22
CA PRO A 175 1.43 -20.30 23.38
C PRO A 175 1.58 -18.77 23.27
N GLN A 176 0.69 -18.01 23.92
CA GLN A 176 0.71 -16.54 23.85
C GLN A 176 1.86 -15.90 24.63
N ASP A 177 2.44 -16.60 25.59
CA ASP A 177 3.65 -16.22 26.34
C ASP A 177 4.96 -16.62 25.64
N SER A 178 4.89 -17.45 24.58
CA SER A 178 6.06 -17.93 23.83
C SER A 178 6.97 -16.80 23.35
N PHE A 179 8.28 -17.00 23.48
CA PHE A 179 9.31 -16.11 22.94
C PHE A 179 9.14 -15.81 21.45
N LEU A 180 8.50 -16.70 20.67
CA LEU A 180 8.27 -16.50 19.24
C LEU A 180 7.23 -15.40 18.93
N ARG A 181 6.30 -15.13 19.87
CA ARG A 181 5.22 -14.14 19.70
C ARG A 181 5.79 -12.73 19.58
N PHE A 182 5.34 -11.97 18.59
CA PHE A 182 5.74 -10.57 18.43
C PHE A 182 4.95 -9.69 19.41
N LYS A 183 5.63 -8.92 20.28
CA LYS A 183 4.96 -7.97 21.18
C LYS A 183 5.73 -6.66 21.30
N ASN A 184 5.04 -5.59 21.72
CA ASN A 184 5.66 -4.31 22.09
C ASN A 184 6.88 -4.52 23.00
N PHE A 185 7.96 -3.78 22.74
CA PHE A 185 9.20 -3.75 23.54
C PHE A 185 9.91 -5.12 23.76
N THR A 186 9.62 -6.12 22.92
CA THR A 186 10.36 -7.38 22.86
C THR A 186 11.62 -7.30 21.98
N VAL A 187 12.47 -8.34 22.03
CA VAL A 187 13.61 -8.50 21.13
C VAL A 187 13.19 -8.39 19.65
N TRP A 188 12.03 -8.93 19.27
CA TRP A 188 11.52 -8.84 17.89
C TRP A 188 11.10 -7.42 17.51
N HIS A 189 10.50 -6.66 18.44
CA HIS A 189 10.18 -5.25 18.21
C HIS A 189 11.46 -4.42 18.03
N PHE A 190 12.46 -4.60 18.89
CA PHE A 190 13.75 -3.92 18.76
C PHE A 190 14.51 -4.35 17.50
N LEU A 191 14.42 -5.62 17.08
CA LEU A 191 14.95 -6.08 15.80
C LEU A 191 14.25 -5.39 14.62
N ALA A 192 12.92 -5.25 14.65
CA ALA A 192 12.17 -4.57 13.60
C ALA A 192 12.56 -3.08 13.47
N ILE A 193 12.76 -2.39 14.60
CA ILE A 193 13.33 -1.02 14.66
C ILE A 193 14.76 -1.00 14.09
N ALA A 194 15.60 -1.97 14.44
CA ALA A 194 16.98 -2.07 13.95
C ALA A 194 17.03 -2.33 12.44
N VAL A 195 16.12 -3.13 11.89
CA VAL A 195 15.98 -3.37 10.45
C VAL A 195 15.47 -2.12 9.73
N LEU A 196 14.49 -1.38 10.29
CA LEU A 196 14.05 -0.08 9.76
C LEU A 196 15.21 0.92 9.64
N ALA A 197 15.98 1.09 10.71
CA ALA A 197 17.15 1.97 10.74
C ALA A 197 18.23 1.47 9.78
N GLY A 198 18.56 0.18 9.81
CA GLY A 198 19.58 -0.45 8.98
C GLY A 198 19.27 -0.39 7.49
N ALA A 199 18.02 -0.65 7.08
CA ALA A 199 17.59 -0.55 5.69
C ALA A 199 17.58 0.90 5.19
N THR A 200 17.14 1.86 6.02
CA THR A 200 17.14 3.28 5.65
C THR A 200 18.56 3.85 5.54
N ILE A 201 19.43 3.53 6.49
CA ILE A 201 20.84 3.96 6.48
C ILE A 201 21.60 3.25 5.36
N GLY A 202 21.46 1.93 5.21
CA GLY A 202 22.06 1.14 4.14
C GLY A 202 21.63 1.63 2.76
N GLY A 203 20.34 1.89 2.57
CA GLY A 203 19.78 2.51 1.37
C GLY A 203 20.39 3.89 1.08
N TYR A 204 20.54 4.75 2.10
CA TYR A 204 21.23 6.04 1.93
C TYR A 204 22.69 5.86 1.50
N TYR A 205 23.46 4.98 2.17
CA TYR A 205 24.88 4.77 1.86
C TYR A 205 25.11 4.09 0.50
N PHE A 206 24.21 3.20 0.07
CA PHE A 206 24.22 2.57 -1.25
C PHE A 206 23.87 3.56 -2.38
N LEU A 207 22.94 4.49 -2.13
CA LEU A 207 22.45 5.43 -3.15
C LEU A 207 23.24 6.75 -3.22
N LYS A 208 23.79 7.27 -2.12
CA LYS A 208 24.36 8.63 -2.04
C LYS A 208 25.42 8.97 -3.10
N ASN A 209 26.25 8.00 -3.49
CA ASN A 209 27.35 8.17 -4.45
C ASN A 209 26.96 7.81 -5.90
N LYS A 210 25.72 7.34 -6.12
CA LYS A 210 25.23 6.95 -7.45
C LYS A 210 24.72 8.17 -8.25
N PRO A 211 24.78 8.15 -9.60
CA PRO A 211 24.16 9.18 -10.42
C PRO A 211 22.67 9.39 -10.10
N ARG A 212 22.17 10.63 -10.24
CA ARG A 212 20.76 10.97 -9.94
C ARG A 212 19.75 10.08 -10.64
N GLU A 213 20.03 9.64 -11.86
CA GLU A 213 19.15 8.74 -12.59
C GLU A 213 19.16 7.32 -12.01
N GLU A 214 20.31 6.80 -11.55
CA GLU A 214 20.37 5.49 -10.91
C GLU A 214 19.68 5.51 -9.55
N GLN A 215 19.90 6.56 -8.74
CA GLN A 215 19.16 6.79 -7.49
C GLN A 215 17.64 6.75 -7.72
N TYR A 216 17.18 7.44 -8.76
CA TYR A 216 15.77 7.46 -9.15
C TYR A 216 15.25 6.06 -9.54
N ARG A 217 15.99 5.34 -10.40
CA ARG A 217 15.62 3.98 -10.83
C ARG A 217 15.53 2.99 -9.64
N TRP A 218 16.41 3.10 -8.65
CA TRP A 218 16.32 2.29 -7.41
C TRP A 218 15.12 2.65 -6.54
N LEU A 219 14.80 3.95 -6.39
CA LEU A 219 13.58 4.36 -5.69
C LEU A 219 12.30 3.90 -6.41
N CYS A 220 12.29 3.90 -7.74
CA CYS A 220 11.19 3.32 -8.53
C CYS A 220 11.05 1.81 -8.34
N ALA A 221 12.16 1.08 -8.22
CA ALA A 221 12.13 -0.35 -7.92
C ALA A 221 11.56 -0.60 -6.51
N ALA A 222 11.99 0.15 -5.50
CA ALA A 222 11.45 0.08 -4.15
C ALA A 222 9.95 0.45 -4.09
N ALA A 223 9.51 1.43 -4.87
CA ALA A 223 8.09 1.78 -5.04
C ALA A 223 7.28 0.63 -5.67
N GLY A 224 7.82 -0.05 -6.68
CA GLY A 224 7.20 -1.24 -7.26
C GLY A 224 7.11 -2.40 -6.26
N VAL A 225 8.14 -2.62 -5.44
CA VAL A 225 8.17 -3.65 -4.40
C VAL A 225 7.12 -3.38 -3.32
N VAL A 226 7.03 -2.15 -2.79
CA VAL A 226 6.04 -1.85 -1.73
C VAL A 226 4.61 -1.92 -2.25
N LEU A 227 4.34 -1.55 -3.51
CA LEU A 227 3.01 -1.71 -4.11
C LEU A 227 2.64 -3.19 -4.30
N LEU A 228 3.57 -3.99 -4.82
CA LEU A 228 3.37 -5.44 -5.00
C LEU A 228 3.12 -6.14 -3.66
N GLN A 229 3.94 -5.82 -2.66
CA GLN A 229 3.80 -6.37 -1.30
C GLN A 229 2.52 -5.86 -0.63
N TYR A 230 2.20 -4.57 -0.72
CA TYR A 230 0.97 -3.99 -0.17
C TYR A 230 -0.29 -4.71 -0.68
N HIS A 231 -0.35 -5.00 -1.99
CA HIS A 231 -1.49 -5.68 -2.61
C HIS A 231 -1.52 -7.20 -2.37
N SER A 232 -0.43 -7.84 -1.92
CA SER A 232 -0.50 -9.24 -1.47
C SER A 232 -1.50 -9.45 -0.32
N LYS A 233 -1.77 -8.39 0.46
CA LYS A 233 -2.72 -8.40 1.57
C LYS A 233 -4.13 -8.68 1.10
N ASP A 234 -4.53 -8.18 -0.08
CA ASP A 234 -5.96 -8.06 -0.40
C ASP A 234 -6.56 -9.46 -0.58
N SER A 235 -5.85 -10.32 -1.32
CA SER A 235 -6.10 -11.76 -1.43
C SER A 235 -6.05 -12.50 -0.09
N MET A 236 -5.17 -12.12 0.84
CA MET A 236 -5.10 -12.72 2.18
C MET A 236 -6.26 -12.29 3.10
N VAL A 237 -6.67 -11.01 3.07
CA VAL A 237 -7.84 -10.48 3.80
C VAL A 237 -9.11 -11.22 3.38
N MET A 238 -9.30 -11.44 2.08
CA MET A 238 -10.45 -12.21 1.58
C MET A 238 -10.25 -13.73 1.75
N GLY A 239 -9.01 -14.18 1.98
CA GLY A 239 -8.59 -15.54 2.34
C GLY A 239 -8.67 -15.78 3.86
N ASP A 240 -7.57 -16.17 4.51
CA ASP A 240 -7.57 -16.51 5.95
C ASP A 240 -7.72 -15.30 6.88
N GLY A 241 -7.82 -14.10 6.30
CA GLY A 241 -7.90 -12.83 7.00
C GLY A 241 -6.53 -12.21 7.27
N TYR A 242 -6.55 -11.00 7.81
CA TYR A 242 -5.35 -10.26 8.23
C TYR A 242 -5.76 -9.27 9.32
N ASN A 243 -5.14 -9.33 10.50
CA ASN A 243 -5.35 -8.41 11.63
C ASN A 243 -6.84 -8.11 11.93
N VAL A 244 -7.62 -9.15 12.23
CA VAL A 244 -9.11 -9.20 12.37
C VAL A 244 -9.95 -8.90 11.12
N TYR A 245 -9.36 -8.47 10.00
CA TYR A 245 -10.12 -8.21 8.77
C TYR A 245 -10.29 -9.47 7.91
N ASN A 246 -11.53 -9.75 7.50
CA ASN A 246 -11.92 -10.92 6.71
C ASN A 246 -12.76 -10.57 5.45
N THR A 247 -12.86 -9.29 5.06
CA THR A 247 -13.70 -8.81 3.94
C THR A 247 -12.98 -7.93 2.92
N VAL A 248 -13.45 -7.97 1.66
CA VAL A 248 -13.00 -7.07 0.58
C VAL A 248 -13.11 -5.57 0.93
N PHE A 249 -14.06 -5.18 1.79
CA PHE A 249 -14.18 -3.78 2.24
C PHE A 249 -12.99 -3.33 3.10
N ALA A 250 -12.24 -4.24 3.74
CA ALA A 250 -11.00 -3.91 4.47
C ALA A 250 -9.74 -3.85 3.56
N CYS A 251 -9.87 -4.29 2.30
CA CYS A 251 -8.86 -4.03 1.28
C CYS A 251 -8.77 -2.53 0.94
N ILE A 252 -9.87 -1.78 1.10
CA ILE A 252 -9.94 -0.33 0.88
C ILE A 252 -8.86 0.39 1.72
N PRO A 253 -7.99 1.21 1.10
CA PRO A 253 -6.86 1.84 1.78
C PRO A 253 -7.31 3.06 2.61
N LEU A 254 -8.04 2.84 3.71
CA LEU A 254 -8.47 3.94 4.61
C LEU A 254 -7.44 4.27 5.73
N PHE A 255 -6.41 3.44 5.89
CA PHE A 255 -5.30 3.70 6.82
C PHE A 255 -4.29 4.65 6.18
N ILE A 256 -3.72 5.57 6.96
CA ILE A 256 -2.67 6.51 6.50
C ILE A 256 -1.45 5.82 5.90
N CYS A 257 -1.00 4.71 6.46
CA CYS A 257 0.11 3.94 5.89
C CYS A 257 -0.27 3.34 4.53
N ASN A 258 -1.48 2.81 4.37
CA ASN A 258 -1.99 2.27 3.09
C ASN A 258 -2.06 3.38 2.02
N ILE A 259 -2.64 4.54 2.35
CA ILE A 259 -2.66 5.70 1.44
C ILE A 259 -1.22 6.21 1.19
N GLY A 260 -0.36 6.13 2.21
CA GLY A 260 1.06 6.46 2.17
C GLY A 260 1.87 5.60 1.21
N VAL A 261 1.54 4.31 1.04
CA VAL A 261 2.17 3.44 0.02
C VAL A 261 1.93 4.02 -1.37
N TYR A 262 0.71 4.46 -1.69
CA TYR A 262 0.41 5.12 -2.96
C TYR A 262 1.07 6.50 -3.06
N VAL A 263 0.94 7.36 -2.04
CA VAL A 263 1.46 8.74 -2.09
C VAL A 263 2.99 8.76 -2.18
N SER A 264 3.69 7.88 -1.45
CA SER A 264 5.14 7.73 -1.53
C SER A 264 5.60 7.18 -2.89
N SER A 265 4.96 6.12 -3.40
CA SER A 265 5.26 5.55 -4.71
C SER A 265 5.00 6.55 -5.85
N LEU A 266 3.86 7.24 -5.84
CA LEU A 266 3.52 8.30 -6.79
C LEU A 266 4.43 9.53 -6.63
N SER A 267 4.91 9.85 -5.43
CA SER A 267 5.88 10.94 -5.23
C SER A 267 7.17 10.67 -6.01
N VAL A 268 7.64 9.42 -6.00
CA VAL A 268 8.77 8.97 -6.81
C VAL A 268 8.38 9.01 -8.29
N PHE A 269 7.40 8.19 -8.73
CA PHE A 269 7.08 8.03 -10.16
C PHE A 269 6.74 9.34 -10.88
N LEU A 270 6.00 10.25 -10.23
CA LEU A 270 5.56 11.52 -10.83
C LEU A 270 6.48 12.71 -10.49
N LYS A 271 7.44 12.52 -9.58
CA LYS A 271 8.41 13.53 -9.09
C LYS A 271 7.78 14.84 -8.57
N ARG A 272 6.49 14.84 -8.21
CA ARG A 272 5.76 16.06 -7.83
C ARG A 272 6.15 16.53 -6.43
N ARG A 273 6.55 17.80 -6.30
CA ARG A 273 6.95 18.43 -5.03
C ARG A 273 5.92 18.25 -3.91
N ALA A 274 4.63 18.43 -4.20
CA ALA A 274 3.55 18.24 -3.23
C ALA A 274 3.50 16.79 -2.69
N LEU A 275 3.61 15.79 -3.56
CA LEU A 275 3.62 14.38 -3.14
C LEU A 275 4.87 14.05 -2.31
N TYR A 276 6.05 14.58 -2.66
CA TYR A 276 7.26 14.44 -1.82
C TYR A 276 7.12 15.13 -0.47
N ALA A 277 6.49 16.32 -0.42
CA ALA A 277 6.22 17.04 0.83
C ALA A 277 5.28 16.22 1.75
N THR A 278 4.20 15.68 1.19
CA THR A 278 3.25 14.85 1.94
C THR A 278 3.88 13.54 2.40
N SER A 279 4.63 12.88 1.52
CA SER A 279 5.38 11.66 1.86
C SER A 279 6.34 11.91 3.01
N PHE A 280 7.16 12.95 2.93
CA PHE A 280 8.17 13.25 3.93
C PHE A 280 7.60 13.78 5.26
N PHE A 281 6.55 14.59 5.25
CA PHE A 281 6.02 15.22 6.47
C PHE A 281 5.00 14.33 7.20
N VAL A 282 4.03 13.78 6.46
CA VAL A 282 2.91 13.01 7.02
C VAL A 282 3.27 11.52 7.09
N HIS A 283 3.64 10.92 5.95
CA HIS A 283 3.79 9.46 5.88
C HIS A 283 5.09 8.94 6.52
N ALA A 284 6.18 9.70 6.54
CA ALA A 284 7.36 9.32 7.34
C ALA A 284 7.05 9.34 8.85
N GLY A 285 6.33 10.35 9.32
CA GLY A 285 5.93 10.48 10.73
C GLY A 285 4.97 9.37 11.17
N GLY A 286 3.96 9.07 10.35
CA GLY A 286 3.03 7.96 10.59
C GLY A 286 3.67 6.58 10.47
N ALA A 287 4.63 6.39 9.56
CA ALA A 287 5.35 5.11 9.44
C ALA A 287 6.29 4.86 10.64
N ILE A 288 6.99 5.88 11.15
CA ILE A 288 7.88 5.70 12.31
C ILE A 288 7.11 5.60 13.63
N SER A 289 5.94 6.23 13.78
CA SER A 289 5.18 6.18 15.04
C SER A 289 4.74 4.77 15.42
N VAL A 290 4.38 3.92 14.46
CA VAL A 290 3.99 2.53 14.78
C VAL A 290 5.22 1.67 15.17
N PHE A 291 6.42 2.03 14.72
CA PHE A 291 7.68 1.44 15.22
C PHE A 291 8.11 1.96 16.60
N VAL A 292 7.39 2.91 17.21
CA VAL A 292 7.53 3.25 18.63
C VAL A 292 6.59 2.41 19.48
N TYR A 293 5.38 2.13 18.97
CA TYR A 293 4.35 1.34 19.63
C TYR A 293 3.39 0.74 18.58
N PHE A 294 3.29 -0.60 18.53
CA PHE A 294 2.50 -1.31 17.52
C PHE A 294 0.98 -1.27 17.78
N GLY A 295 0.54 -0.62 18.87
CA GLY A 295 -0.85 -0.57 19.31
C GLY A 295 -1.09 -1.36 20.60
N LYS A 296 -2.36 -1.43 21.01
CA LYS A 296 -2.84 -2.07 22.26
C LYS A 296 -2.26 -3.48 22.43
N ASP A 297 -1.87 -3.87 23.63
CA ASP A 297 -1.01 -5.06 23.85
C ASP A 297 -1.62 -6.40 23.40
N SER A 298 -2.94 -6.48 23.18
CA SER A 298 -3.59 -7.58 22.46
C SER A 298 -3.07 -7.80 21.04
N MET A 299 -2.32 -6.85 20.47
CA MET A 299 -1.50 -7.01 19.26
C MET A 299 -0.57 -8.23 19.32
N SER A 300 -0.18 -8.70 20.52
CA SER A 300 0.60 -9.94 20.65
C SER A 300 -0.09 -11.19 20.10
N ASN A 301 -1.42 -11.15 19.96
CA ASN A 301 -2.20 -12.27 19.48
C ASN A 301 -2.05 -12.47 17.96
N TYR A 302 -1.68 -11.43 17.19
CA TYR A 302 -1.56 -11.47 15.72
C TYR A 302 -0.37 -12.30 15.19
N GLY A 303 0.47 -12.85 16.07
CA GLY A 303 1.29 -14.01 15.74
C GLY A 303 2.74 -13.93 16.18
N ILE A 304 3.54 -14.74 15.52
CA ILE A 304 4.99 -14.82 15.73
C ILE A 304 5.73 -13.86 14.81
N PHE A 305 7.01 -13.60 15.10
CA PHE A 305 7.82 -12.64 14.33
C PHE A 305 7.90 -12.93 12.81
N CYS A 306 7.65 -14.17 12.40
CA CYS A 306 7.62 -14.63 11.01
C CYS A 306 6.21 -14.93 10.46
N SER A 307 5.12 -14.58 11.15
CA SER A 307 3.77 -14.67 10.57
C SER A 307 3.56 -13.61 9.48
N TYR A 308 2.65 -13.90 8.55
CA TYR A 308 2.29 -13.03 7.44
C TYR A 308 1.96 -11.62 7.92
N SER A 309 1.08 -11.51 8.93
CA SER A 309 0.67 -10.23 9.52
C SER A 309 1.86 -9.39 9.98
N ILE A 310 2.81 -9.97 10.70
CA ILE A 310 3.96 -9.25 11.27
C ILE A 310 4.99 -8.92 10.17
N LEU A 311 5.30 -9.87 9.28
CA LEU A 311 6.25 -9.67 8.19
C LEU A 311 5.74 -8.64 7.17
N TYR A 312 4.49 -8.75 6.73
CA TYR A 312 3.83 -7.79 5.85
C TYR A 312 3.85 -6.40 6.47
N PHE A 313 3.43 -6.28 7.72
CA PHE A 313 3.34 -4.99 8.39
C PHE A 313 4.72 -4.33 8.47
N CYS A 314 5.71 -5.04 9.00
CA CYS A 314 7.06 -4.51 9.16
C CYS A 314 7.68 -4.14 7.80
N LEU A 315 7.62 -5.04 6.82
CA LEU A 315 8.24 -4.83 5.50
C LEU A 315 7.61 -3.65 4.76
N THR A 316 6.28 -3.56 4.71
CA THR A 316 5.58 -2.44 4.05
C THR A 316 5.91 -1.10 4.70
N HIS A 317 5.95 -1.03 6.03
CA HIS A 317 6.28 0.21 6.75
C HIS A 317 7.77 0.59 6.64
N ILE A 318 8.68 -0.38 6.56
CA ILE A 318 10.11 -0.13 6.26
C ILE A 318 10.27 0.50 4.87
N PHE A 319 9.68 -0.11 3.83
CA PHE A 319 9.76 0.44 2.49
C PHE A 319 9.05 1.80 2.36
N LEU A 320 7.89 1.98 3.01
CA LEU A 320 7.19 3.26 3.08
C LEU A 320 8.08 4.36 3.67
N PHE A 321 8.65 4.12 4.87
CA PHE A 321 9.53 5.09 5.52
C PHE A 321 10.78 5.40 4.67
N MET A 322 11.39 4.39 4.05
CA MET A 322 12.50 4.57 3.12
C MET A 322 12.11 5.45 1.92
N LEU A 323 10.96 5.21 1.29
CA LEU A 323 10.48 6.01 0.15
C LEU A 323 10.11 7.45 0.54
N CYS A 324 9.65 7.66 1.77
CA CYS A 324 9.37 9.00 2.30
C CYS A 324 10.66 9.78 2.65
N VAL A 325 11.67 9.12 3.22
CA VAL A 325 12.87 9.79 3.77
C VAL A 325 14.02 9.87 2.76
N LEU A 326 14.27 8.83 1.96
CA LEU A 326 15.43 8.79 1.06
C LEU A 326 15.44 9.90 -0.01
N PRO A 327 14.33 10.32 -0.64
CA PRO A 327 14.34 11.46 -1.57
C PRO A 327 14.86 12.75 -0.92
N THR A 328 14.52 12.99 0.35
CA THR A 328 14.97 14.16 1.11
C THR A 328 16.40 13.98 1.63
N ALA A 329 16.76 12.79 2.12
CA ALA A 329 18.12 12.48 2.62
C ALA A 329 19.19 12.48 1.51
N LEU A 330 18.85 12.02 0.31
CA LEU A 330 19.68 12.11 -0.90
C LEU A 330 19.67 13.53 -1.51
N GLY A 331 18.77 14.42 -1.06
CA GLY A 331 18.62 15.77 -1.62
C GLY A 331 18.07 15.80 -3.05
N ILE A 332 17.28 14.78 -3.44
CA ILE A 332 16.44 14.80 -4.65
C ILE A 332 15.29 15.80 -4.44
N TYR A 333 14.75 15.84 -3.22
CA TYR A 333 13.87 16.88 -2.72
C TYR A 333 14.51 17.59 -1.52
N LYS A 334 14.07 18.82 -1.21
CA LYS A 334 14.50 19.60 -0.05
C LYS A 334 13.26 20.21 0.61
N PHE A 335 12.73 19.55 1.64
CA PHE A 335 11.56 20.03 2.38
C PHE A 335 11.85 21.38 3.06
N ARG A 336 10.92 22.32 2.93
CA ARG A 336 10.91 23.63 3.60
C ARG A 336 9.67 23.69 4.50
N ILE A 337 9.71 24.43 5.60
CA ILE A 337 8.56 24.50 6.52
C ILE A 337 7.27 25.03 5.85
N ARG A 338 7.39 25.94 4.87
CA ARG A 338 6.25 26.41 4.05
C ARG A 338 5.60 25.32 3.19
N ASP A 339 6.31 24.22 2.92
CA ASP A 339 5.79 23.07 2.18
C ASP A 339 4.88 22.17 3.08
N CYS A 340 4.72 22.44 4.38
CA CYS A 340 3.85 21.65 5.27
C CYS A 340 2.34 21.91 5.10
N ILE A 341 1.94 23.04 4.50
CA ILE A 341 0.53 23.45 4.39
C ILE A 341 -0.30 22.44 3.58
N ILE A 342 0.21 22.01 2.41
CA ILE A 342 -0.45 21.01 1.57
C ILE A 342 -0.55 19.64 2.28
N PRO A 343 0.53 19.09 2.89
CA PRO A 343 0.47 17.92 3.76
C PRO A 343 -0.55 18.00 4.91
N LEU A 344 -0.69 19.15 5.58
CA LEU A 344 -1.65 19.34 6.68
C LEU A 344 -3.10 19.32 6.19
N ILE A 345 -3.39 20.00 5.08
CA ILE A 345 -4.72 19.99 4.43
C ILE A 345 -5.03 18.58 3.91
N TYR A 346 -4.07 17.92 3.27
CA TYR A 346 -4.18 16.53 2.83
C TYR A 346 -4.51 15.60 3.99
N TYR A 347 -3.82 15.73 5.14
CA TYR A 347 -4.07 14.87 6.29
C TYR A 347 -5.46 15.13 6.89
N PHE A 348 -5.90 16.39 6.95
CA PHE A 348 -7.26 16.74 7.38
C PHE A 348 -8.34 16.15 6.47
N ILE A 349 -8.14 16.18 5.14
CA ILE A 349 -9.05 15.52 4.20
C ILE A 349 -9.04 14.01 4.42
N VAL A 350 -7.86 13.38 4.54
CA VAL A 350 -7.72 11.92 4.75
C VAL A 350 -8.42 11.44 6.02
N ILE A 351 -8.23 12.09 7.17
CA ILE A 351 -8.84 11.65 8.43
C ILE A 351 -10.38 11.78 8.39
N ILE A 352 -10.91 12.83 7.77
CA ILE A 352 -12.36 13.03 7.59
C ILE A 352 -12.94 12.00 6.60
N THR A 353 -12.31 11.81 5.43
CA THR A 353 -12.75 10.82 4.43
C THR A 353 -12.70 9.40 5.00
N ALA A 354 -11.63 9.04 5.73
CA ALA A 354 -11.53 7.74 6.39
C ALA A 354 -12.63 7.55 7.43
N SER A 355 -12.91 8.56 8.28
CA SER A 355 -13.97 8.48 9.30
C SER A 355 -15.37 8.30 8.68
N ILE A 356 -15.69 9.07 7.63
CA ILE A 356 -16.98 8.97 6.92
C ILE A 356 -17.13 7.61 6.23
N ALA A 357 -16.10 7.16 5.51
CA ALA A 357 -16.12 5.86 4.83
C ALA A 357 -16.22 4.69 5.83
N SER A 358 -15.58 4.82 6.99
CA SER A 358 -15.67 3.83 8.07
C SER A 358 -17.11 3.68 8.59
N ALA A 359 -17.77 4.80 8.92
CA ALA A 359 -19.14 4.78 9.40
C ALA A 359 -20.14 4.34 8.31
N ALA A 360 -19.87 4.65 7.03
CA ALA A 360 -20.69 4.18 5.92
C ALA A 360 -20.65 2.65 5.77
N VAL A 361 -19.47 2.01 5.81
CA VAL A 361 -19.37 0.53 5.75
C VAL A 361 -19.88 -0.13 7.03
N THR A 362 -19.64 0.47 8.20
CA THR A 362 -20.17 -0.04 9.48
C THR A 362 -21.69 0.00 9.50
N GLY A 363 -22.29 1.15 9.17
CA GLY A 363 -23.74 1.30 9.08
C GLY A 363 -24.38 0.40 8.01
N PHE A 364 -23.67 0.11 6.91
CA PHE A 364 -24.09 -0.90 5.94
C PHE A 364 -24.03 -2.33 6.52
N SER A 365 -22.97 -2.66 7.27
CA SER A 365 -22.77 -4.01 7.84
C SER A 365 -23.80 -4.32 8.93
N ILE A 366 -24.08 -3.36 9.82
CA ILE A 366 -25.15 -3.46 10.82
C ILE A 366 -26.51 -3.74 10.14
N ARG A 367 -26.81 -3.04 9.03
CA ARG A 367 -28.05 -3.26 8.25
C ARG A 367 -28.16 -4.64 7.59
N LEU A 368 -27.05 -5.38 7.45
CA LEU A 368 -27.05 -6.77 6.98
C LEU A 368 -27.22 -7.79 8.12
N GLY A 369 -27.44 -7.34 9.36
CA GLY A 369 -27.52 -8.23 10.53
C GLY A 369 -26.15 -8.77 10.96
N LEU A 370 -25.06 -8.17 10.50
CA LEU A 370 -23.70 -8.51 10.90
C LEU A 370 -23.39 -7.76 12.20
N GLU A 371 -23.81 -8.35 13.34
CA GLU A 371 -23.62 -7.85 14.70
C GLU A 371 -22.85 -8.89 15.57
N GLY A 372 -21.88 -8.44 16.40
CA GLY A 372 -20.95 -9.31 17.15
C GLY A 372 -19.48 -8.84 17.13
N ASP A 373 -18.57 -9.67 17.63
CA ASP A 373 -17.13 -9.36 17.72
C ASP A 373 -16.38 -9.44 16.37
N ASP A 374 -16.84 -10.26 15.42
CA ASP A 374 -16.26 -10.42 14.07
C ASP A 374 -16.66 -9.32 13.08
N VAL A 375 -17.32 -8.27 13.56
CA VAL A 375 -18.01 -7.29 12.71
C VAL A 375 -17.08 -6.22 12.16
N LEU A 376 -17.45 -5.72 10.98
CA LEU A 376 -17.05 -4.44 10.41
C LEU A 376 -17.51 -3.24 11.27
N MET A 377 -17.12 -3.23 12.54
CA MET A 377 -16.96 -2.00 13.33
C MET A 377 -16.00 -1.08 12.57
N PRO A 378 -15.96 0.24 12.84
CA PRO A 378 -15.28 1.19 11.96
C PRO A 378 -13.76 1.23 12.19
N ASN A 379 -13.14 0.09 12.48
CA ASN A 379 -11.73 -0.06 12.80
C ASN A 379 -10.82 -0.13 11.57
N TYR A 380 -11.10 0.72 10.59
CA TYR A 380 -10.10 1.19 9.64
C TYR A 380 -9.10 2.05 10.43
N ALA A 381 -8.06 1.42 10.98
CA ALA A 381 -7.69 1.54 12.40
C ALA A 381 -7.05 2.86 12.92
N PHE A 382 -7.27 3.98 12.24
CA PHE A 382 -7.14 5.32 12.84
C PHE A 382 -8.00 5.49 14.10
N THR A 383 -9.16 4.85 14.14
CA THR A 383 -10.21 5.03 15.16
C THR A 383 -10.09 4.11 16.38
N GLN A 384 -9.35 3.00 16.29
CA GLN A 384 -9.25 2.01 17.38
C GLN A 384 -7.92 2.03 18.14
N ILE A 385 -6.79 2.25 17.46
CA ILE A 385 -5.54 2.57 18.19
C ILE A 385 -5.62 4.05 18.54
N ASN A 386 -6.30 4.36 19.64
CA ASN A 386 -6.15 5.66 20.27
C ASN A 386 -4.66 5.82 20.62
N PRO A 387 -3.94 6.82 20.08
CA PRO A 387 -2.55 7.08 20.49
C PRO A 387 -2.47 7.60 21.94
N LEU A 388 -3.60 8.00 22.52
CA LEU A 388 -3.74 8.37 23.91
C LEU A 388 -4.03 7.12 24.76
N PRO A 389 -3.36 6.91 25.92
CA PRO A 389 -3.48 5.70 26.74
C PRO A 389 -4.75 5.69 27.63
N PHE A 390 -5.84 6.32 27.17
CA PHE A 390 -7.11 6.45 27.88
C PHE A 390 -8.27 6.47 26.88
N GLU A 391 -9.49 6.25 27.33
CA GLU A 391 -10.68 6.29 26.46
C GLU A 391 -11.20 7.73 26.34
N VAL A 392 -11.52 8.18 25.12
CA VAL A 392 -12.08 9.53 24.90
C VAL A 392 -13.61 9.45 25.03
N PRO A 393 -14.22 10.12 26.02
CA PRO A 393 -15.66 10.03 26.22
C PRO A 393 -16.44 10.57 25.01
N PRO A 394 -17.63 10.02 24.70
CA PRO A 394 -18.47 10.43 23.56
C PRO A 394 -19.24 11.73 23.86
N VAL A 395 -18.52 12.82 24.16
CA VAL A 395 -19.10 14.12 24.53
C VAL A 395 -19.72 14.84 23.34
N LEU A 396 -19.24 14.57 22.12
CA LEU A 396 -19.76 15.12 20.88
C LEU A 396 -19.76 14.03 19.80
N THR A 397 -20.90 13.38 19.58
CA THR A 397 -21.09 12.39 18.53
C THR A 397 -21.89 12.95 17.34
N ILE A 398 -21.65 12.39 16.15
CA ILE A 398 -22.55 12.49 15.01
C ILE A 398 -22.94 11.08 14.59
N ASN A 399 -24.23 10.81 14.48
CA ASN A 399 -24.73 9.57 13.88
C ASN A 399 -24.70 9.67 12.35
N LEU A 400 -23.96 8.78 11.70
CA LEU A 400 -23.94 8.61 10.24
C LEU A 400 -24.40 7.19 9.89
N TRP A 401 -25.51 7.09 9.14
CA TRP A 401 -26.14 5.85 8.66
C TRP A 401 -26.54 4.80 9.73
N GLY A 402 -26.50 5.15 11.02
CA GLY A 402 -26.75 4.26 12.16
C GLY A 402 -25.55 4.14 13.11
N TYR A 403 -24.36 4.61 12.72
CA TYR A 403 -23.14 4.53 13.53
C TYR A 403 -22.73 5.90 14.11
N GLU A 404 -22.30 5.96 15.38
CA GLU A 404 -21.89 7.20 16.04
C GLU A 404 -20.38 7.47 15.99
N ILE A 405 -19.98 8.51 15.26
CA ILE A 405 -18.59 9.02 15.25
C ILE A 405 -18.40 10.02 16.39
N ASN A 406 -17.47 9.76 17.31
CA ASN A 406 -16.99 10.74 18.28
C ASN A 406 -16.11 11.80 17.59
N LEU A 407 -16.62 13.02 17.41
CA LEU A 407 -15.88 14.12 16.79
C LEU A 407 -14.70 14.60 17.62
N LEU A 408 -14.82 14.60 18.95
CA LEU A 408 -13.74 15.03 19.85
C LEU A 408 -12.53 14.09 19.71
N TYR A 409 -12.79 12.79 19.55
CA TYR A 409 -11.76 11.82 19.21
C TYR A 409 -11.09 12.12 17.86
N VAL A 410 -11.86 12.35 16.79
CA VAL A 410 -11.31 12.62 15.44
C VAL A 410 -10.46 13.90 15.42
N LEU A 411 -10.90 14.96 16.09
CA LEU A 411 -10.13 16.21 16.21
C LEU A 411 -8.87 16.05 17.07
N GLY A 412 -8.96 15.32 18.18
CA GLY A 412 -7.81 14.99 19.03
C GLY A 412 -6.77 14.15 18.28
N LEU A 413 -7.21 13.15 17.53
CA LEU A 413 -6.37 12.30 16.68
C LEU A 413 -5.63 13.12 15.62
N TYR A 414 -6.31 14.05 14.94
CA TYR A 414 -5.68 14.99 14.00
C TYR A 414 -4.59 15.82 14.70
N ALA A 415 -4.89 16.41 15.85
CA ALA A 415 -3.94 17.22 16.60
C ALA A 415 -2.68 16.42 17.04
N VAL A 416 -2.87 15.20 17.56
CA VAL A 416 -1.78 14.32 17.99
C VAL A 416 -0.85 13.96 16.81
N TYR A 417 -1.41 13.57 15.66
CA TYR A 417 -0.59 13.25 14.48
C TYR A 417 0.11 14.49 13.91
N VAL A 418 -0.52 15.67 13.92
CA VAL A 418 0.14 16.93 13.55
C VAL A 418 1.33 17.22 14.48
N CYS A 419 1.18 17.03 15.79
CA CYS A 419 2.30 17.11 16.75
C CYS A 419 3.41 16.09 16.45
N ILE A 420 3.07 14.85 16.10
CA ILE A 420 4.04 13.82 15.68
C ILE A 420 4.81 14.25 14.41
N PHE A 421 4.14 14.82 13.41
CA PHE A 421 4.78 15.28 12.17
C PHE A 421 5.75 16.45 12.41
N PHE A 422 5.38 17.39 13.27
CA PHE A 422 6.28 18.48 13.69
C PHE A 422 7.44 17.97 14.57
N ALA A 423 7.21 17.00 15.47
CA ALA A 423 8.26 16.36 16.26
C ALA A 423 9.26 15.60 15.39
N PHE A 424 8.78 14.82 14.42
CA PHE A 424 9.60 14.15 13.41
C PHE A 424 10.45 15.15 12.60
N TYR A 425 9.83 16.25 12.13
CA TYR A 425 10.55 17.31 11.44
C TYR A 425 11.62 17.98 12.33
N GLY A 426 11.30 18.22 13.62
CA GLY A 426 12.24 18.72 14.61
C GLY A 426 13.44 17.80 14.79
N ALA A 427 13.21 16.51 15.01
CA ALA A 427 14.25 15.48 15.11
C ALA A 427 15.12 15.40 13.85
N TYR A 428 14.51 15.45 12.65
CA TYR A 428 15.24 15.51 11.39
C TYR A 428 16.13 16.76 11.26
N ARG A 429 15.65 17.93 11.71
CA ARG A 429 16.43 19.18 11.72
C ARG A 429 17.59 19.12 12.72
N ILE A 430 17.38 18.54 13.90
CA ILE A 430 18.43 18.29 14.91
C ILE A 430 19.49 17.34 14.34
N PHE A 431 19.08 16.25 13.69
CA PHE A 431 19.98 15.31 13.01
C PHE A 431 20.84 16.00 11.92
N LEU A 432 20.25 16.86 11.09
CA LEU A 432 21.02 17.65 10.11
C LEU A 432 22.05 18.57 10.77
N LEU A 433 21.67 19.27 11.85
CA LEU A 433 22.59 20.15 12.59
C LEU A 433 23.74 19.36 13.24
N ALA A 434 23.44 18.22 13.85
CA ALA A 434 24.43 17.31 14.42
C ALA A 434 25.40 16.78 13.34
N ARG A 435 24.86 16.32 12.20
CA ARG A 435 25.65 15.87 11.04
C ARG A 435 26.60 16.95 10.54
N THR A 436 26.12 18.19 10.36
CA THR A 436 26.97 19.29 9.89
C THR A 436 28.08 19.62 10.91
N ARG A 437 27.77 19.62 12.21
CA ARG A 437 28.78 19.82 13.28
C ARG A 437 29.83 18.70 13.30
N VAL A 438 29.44 17.44 13.10
CA VAL A 438 30.38 16.29 13.04
C VAL A 438 31.25 16.38 11.79
N LEU A 439 30.68 16.66 10.62
CA LEU A 439 31.45 16.79 9.37
C LEU A 439 32.43 17.98 9.43
N ALA A 440 32.03 19.12 10.00
CA ALA A 440 32.93 20.25 10.22
C ALA A 440 34.08 19.91 11.19
N LYS A 441 33.81 19.21 12.31
CA LYS A 441 34.84 18.73 13.23
C LYS A 441 35.79 17.70 12.62
N LEU A 442 35.33 16.89 11.65
CA LEU A 442 36.18 15.96 10.91
C LEU A 442 37.04 16.70 9.88
N ALA A 443 36.45 17.63 9.12
CA ALA A 443 37.19 18.47 8.16
C ALA A 443 38.33 19.24 8.85
N ALA A 444 38.04 19.90 9.97
CA ALA A 444 39.01 20.62 10.79
C ALA A 444 40.04 19.73 11.53
N ARG A 445 39.92 18.40 11.45
CA ARG A 445 40.93 17.43 11.89
C ARG A 445 41.74 16.82 10.75
N SER A 446 41.23 16.90 9.51
CA SER A 446 41.93 16.45 8.30
C SER A 446 42.83 17.52 7.67
N THR A 447 42.63 18.80 8.01
CA THR A 447 43.62 19.84 7.71
C THR A 447 44.76 19.77 8.73
N PRO A 448 46.04 19.60 8.32
CA PRO A 448 47.17 19.89 9.20
C PRO A 448 47.20 21.41 9.51
N PRO A 449 47.85 21.83 10.61
CA PRO A 449 47.90 23.24 10.98
C PRO A 449 48.75 24.04 9.98
N LEU A 450 48.10 24.74 9.06
CA LEU A 450 48.74 25.62 8.09
C LEU A 450 49.10 26.97 8.71
N THR A 451 49.99 26.98 9.70
CA THR A 451 50.78 28.17 10.00
C THR A 451 51.65 28.49 8.77
N VAL A 452 51.61 29.75 8.29
CA VAL A 452 52.18 30.21 7.01
C VAL A 452 51.35 29.66 5.82
N LEU A 453 50.48 30.41 5.14
CA LEU A 453 50.48 31.86 4.85
C LEU A 453 49.13 32.53 5.17
N ALA A 454 49.19 33.80 5.59
CA ALA A 454 48.05 34.71 5.57
C ALA A 454 48.28 35.75 4.46
N GLU A 455 47.60 35.62 3.32
CA GLU A 455 47.39 36.65 2.28
C GLU A 455 46.51 36.10 1.13
N ALA A 456 45.20 35.89 1.40
CA ALA A 456 44.23 35.47 0.37
C ALA A 456 42.74 35.82 0.67
N ASP A 457 42.42 36.42 1.82
CA ASP A 457 41.04 36.66 2.25
C ASP A 457 40.61 38.14 2.09
N SER A 458 40.27 38.52 0.85
CA SER A 458 39.56 39.79 0.59
C SER A 458 38.45 39.72 -0.47
N GLU A 459 38.29 38.63 -1.22
CA GLU A 459 37.28 38.53 -2.30
C GLU A 459 36.15 37.50 -2.08
N VAL A 460 36.26 36.58 -1.12
CA VAL A 460 35.21 35.54 -0.91
C VAL A 460 34.02 36.05 -0.07
N ALA A 461 34.16 37.21 0.58
CA ALA A 461 33.12 37.79 1.45
C ALA A 461 31.90 38.39 0.71
N ILE A 462 32.00 38.65 -0.61
CA ILE A 462 30.94 39.33 -1.39
C ILE A 462 30.35 38.40 -2.47
N ALA A 463 29.93 37.20 -2.05
CA ALA A 463 29.27 36.22 -2.93
C ALA A 463 27.95 35.65 -2.38
N PHE A 464 27.46 36.12 -1.22
CA PHE A 464 26.26 35.56 -0.56
C PHE A 464 25.20 36.57 -0.09
N SER A 465 25.16 37.75 -0.71
CA SER A 465 24.05 38.70 -0.59
C SER A 465 23.74 39.35 -1.94
N GLY A 466 22.49 39.23 -2.41
CA GLY A 466 21.99 40.01 -3.55
C GLY A 466 22.09 39.35 -4.93
N ARG A 467 21.12 38.50 -5.25
CA ARG A 467 20.46 38.56 -6.58
C ARG A 467 18.99 38.18 -6.45
N HIS A 468 18.13 39.09 -6.92
CA HIS A 468 16.80 38.70 -7.38
C HIS A 468 16.95 37.71 -8.53
N SER A 469 16.07 36.71 -8.58
CA SER A 469 15.69 36.02 -9.81
C SER A 469 14.20 36.27 -10.00
N HIS A 470 13.84 36.99 -11.06
CA HIS A 470 12.45 37.25 -11.43
C HIS A 470 11.69 35.96 -11.75
N ASP A 471 10.37 36.03 -11.68
CA ASP A 471 9.49 35.10 -12.39
C ASP A 471 9.63 35.30 -13.90
N GLU A 472 10.27 34.35 -14.61
CA GLU A 472 9.95 34.01 -16.00
C GLU A 472 10.72 32.76 -16.45
N TYR A 473 9.99 31.69 -16.86
CA TYR A 473 10.29 30.82 -18.02
C TYR A 473 9.32 29.60 -18.14
N ILE A 474 8.05 29.82 -18.54
CA ILE A 474 7.27 28.82 -19.33
C ILE A 474 6.42 29.55 -20.38
N LYS A 475 7.08 30.01 -21.44
CA LYS A 475 6.61 30.42 -22.78
C LYS A 475 7.87 30.85 -23.55
N GLY A 476 8.17 30.42 -24.76
CA GLY A 476 7.60 29.30 -25.53
C GLY A 476 7.85 29.51 -27.03
N GLU A 477 8.77 28.76 -27.63
CA GLU A 477 9.07 28.84 -29.06
C GLU A 477 9.13 27.45 -29.73
N GLN A 478 8.21 27.25 -30.67
CA GLN A 478 8.55 26.74 -32.00
C GLN A 478 9.31 27.89 -32.74
N GLU A 479 10.10 27.70 -33.79
CA GLU A 479 10.13 26.58 -34.73
C GLU A 479 11.45 26.49 -35.51
N SER A 480 11.77 25.31 -36.05
CA SER A 480 12.56 25.18 -37.28
C SER A 480 12.17 23.87 -37.97
N THR A 481 11.94 23.91 -39.28
CA THR A 481 11.09 22.95 -39.99
C THR A 481 11.84 21.88 -40.78
N GLY A 482 11.13 20.78 -41.05
CA GLY A 482 11.62 19.63 -41.82
C GLY A 482 10.49 18.95 -42.61
N SER A 483 9.87 19.71 -43.51
CA SER A 483 9.05 19.28 -44.67
C SER A 483 8.20 17.99 -44.58
N ILE A 484 6.88 18.15 -44.58
CA ILE A 484 5.96 17.28 -45.36
C ILE A 484 4.92 18.18 -46.02
N ASP A 485 4.80 18.12 -47.34
CA ASP A 485 3.78 18.83 -48.10
C ASP A 485 2.42 18.10 -48.05
N LEU A 486 1.34 18.88 -47.96
CA LEU A 486 0.01 18.49 -48.43
C LEU A 486 -0.70 19.72 -49.01
N CYS A 487 -0.86 19.74 -50.34
CA CYS A 487 -1.55 20.80 -51.06
C CYS A 487 -2.97 20.39 -51.46
N GLY A 488 -3.90 21.34 -51.33
CA GLY A 488 -5.22 21.33 -51.98
C GLY A 488 -6.33 20.56 -51.25
N ALA A 489 -7.60 20.93 -51.43
CA ALA A 489 -8.14 22.17 -52.00
C ALA A 489 -9.62 22.34 -51.58
N GLU A 490 -10.07 23.60 -51.44
CA GLU A 490 -11.47 24.09 -51.56
C GLU A 490 -12.58 23.48 -50.64
N GLY A 491 -13.67 24.18 -50.29
CA GLY A 491 -14.03 25.57 -50.56
C GLY A 491 -15.32 26.00 -49.81
N HIS A 492 -15.66 27.30 -49.93
CA HIS A 492 -16.92 27.97 -49.54
C HIS A 492 -17.47 27.97 -48.09
N LYS A 493 -17.42 29.19 -47.52
CA LYS A 493 -18.28 29.83 -46.52
C LYS A 493 -19.36 30.68 -47.25
N PRO A 494 -20.32 31.38 -46.57
CA PRO A 494 -21.03 31.13 -45.29
C PRO A 494 -22.56 31.52 -45.31
N ALA A 495 -23.17 31.61 -44.11
CA ALA A 495 -24.39 32.37 -43.72
C ALA A 495 -25.78 31.78 -44.08
N GLY A 496 -26.85 32.01 -43.27
CA GLY A 496 -26.92 32.60 -41.92
C GLY A 496 -28.35 33.00 -41.45
N ARG A 497 -28.45 33.51 -40.20
CA ARG A 497 -29.50 34.41 -39.65
C ARG A 497 -30.95 33.88 -39.37
N ALA A 498 -31.12 33.32 -38.16
CA ALA A 498 -32.16 33.66 -37.14
C ALA A 498 -33.70 33.45 -37.36
N VAL A 499 -34.44 33.62 -36.25
CA VAL A 499 -35.92 33.79 -36.05
C VAL A 499 -36.70 32.56 -35.52
N CYS A 500 -37.80 32.87 -34.81
CA CYS A 500 -38.77 32.06 -34.03
C CYS A 500 -39.49 30.93 -34.83
N GLY A 501 -40.27 30.01 -34.23
CA GLY A 501 -40.68 29.77 -32.83
C GLY A 501 -41.96 28.90 -32.75
N THR A 502 -42.57 28.79 -31.55
CA THR A 502 -43.96 28.32 -31.24
C THR A 502 -44.47 26.95 -31.74
N GLU A 503 -44.96 26.12 -30.79
CA GLU A 503 -46.23 25.34 -30.83
C GLU A 503 -46.36 24.16 -31.85
N THR A 504 -47.12 23.06 -31.65
CA THR A 504 -47.94 22.50 -30.53
C THR A 504 -48.07 20.96 -30.72
N ASP A 505 -49.00 20.32 -29.98
CA ASP A 505 -49.78 19.12 -30.37
C ASP A 505 -49.26 17.69 -30.02
N GLU A 506 -49.64 17.25 -28.81
CA GLU A 506 -50.27 15.93 -28.56
C GLU A 506 -51.62 15.84 -29.32
N PRO A 507 -52.25 14.65 -29.60
CA PRO A 507 -52.39 13.46 -28.73
C PRO A 507 -52.14 12.12 -29.48
N THR A 508 -52.55 10.88 -29.10
CA THR A 508 -53.65 10.39 -28.23
C THR A 508 -53.41 8.95 -27.71
N GLU A 509 -54.22 8.57 -26.72
CA GLU A 509 -54.77 7.23 -26.34
C GLU A 509 -54.61 6.05 -27.34
N THR A 510 -54.57 4.76 -26.96
CA THR A 510 -54.86 4.00 -25.69
C THR A 510 -53.97 2.69 -25.67
N ASP A 511 -54.13 1.59 -24.89
CA ASP A 511 -55.23 1.06 -24.05
C ASP A 511 -54.79 0.10 -22.89
N LYS A 512 -55.77 -0.20 -22.03
CA LYS A 512 -56.04 -1.31 -21.07
C LYS A 512 -55.05 -2.47 -20.76
N GLU A 513 -55.12 -2.84 -19.47
CA GLU A 513 -55.16 -4.20 -18.87
C GLU A 513 -53.90 -5.10 -18.90
N SER A 514 -53.59 -5.90 -17.86
CA SER A 514 -54.26 -6.12 -16.57
C SER A 514 -53.27 -6.49 -15.44
N ASN A 515 -53.71 -6.35 -14.19
CA ASN A 515 -53.08 -6.89 -12.98
C ASN A 515 -54.21 -7.51 -12.13
N PRO A 516 -54.04 -8.72 -11.58
CA PRO A 516 -53.85 -8.74 -10.12
C PRO A 516 -52.91 -9.85 -9.63
N HIS A 517 -52.13 -9.54 -8.59
CA HIS A 517 -52.21 -10.29 -7.33
C HIS A 517 -51.77 -9.40 -6.16
N ALA A 518 -52.60 -9.36 -5.11
CA ALA A 518 -52.29 -8.70 -3.84
C ALA A 518 -52.19 -9.75 -2.73
N TYR A 519 -51.51 -9.41 -1.64
CA TYR A 519 -51.81 -9.88 -0.29
C TYR A 519 -51.35 -8.85 0.75
N ASP A 520 -51.95 -8.93 1.93
CA ASP A 520 -52.29 -7.76 2.76
C ASP A 520 -51.21 -7.26 3.73
N ILE A 521 -51.54 -6.11 4.33
CA ILE A 521 -50.86 -5.51 5.48
C ILE A 521 -51.53 -6.01 6.76
N GLU A 522 -50.75 -6.46 7.75
CA GLU A 522 -51.21 -6.55 9.14
C GLU A 522 -50.30 -5.76 10.08
N GLU A 523 -50.87 -5.24 11.17
CA GLU A 523 -50.22 -4.28 12.07
C GLU A 523 -49.50 -4.93 13.26
N GLY A 524 -48.41 -4.26 13.68
CA GLY A 524 -48.25 -3.88 15.09
C GLY A 524 -47.98 -4.96 16.14
N ARG A 525 -46.69 -5.21 16.43
CA ARG A 525 -46.26 -5.63 17.77
C ARG A 525 -44.97 -4.95 18.23
N LYS A 526 -45.02 -4.30 19.39
CA LYS A 526 -43.83 -3.83 20.11
C LYS A 526 -43.14 -5.02 20.78
N PRO A 527 -41.81 -5.17 20.71
CA PRO A 527 -41.06 -6.02 21.64
C PRO A 527 -41.11 -5.43 23.05
N ALA A 528 -41.15 -6.29 24.07
CA ALA A 528 -41.14 -5.86 25.46
C ALA A 528 -39.72 -5.61 25.99
N ARG A 529 -39.64 -4.69 26.96
CA ARG A 529 -38.45 -4.43 27.77
C ARG A 529 -38.23 -5.57 28.75
N ASN A 530 -37.13 -6.31 28.62
CA ASN A 530 -36.68 -7.29 29.63
C ASN A 530 -35.54 -6.70 30.47
N ASP A 531 -35.87 -6.01 31.55
CA ASP A 531 -34.89 -5.71 32.60
C ASP A 531 -34.50 -7.04 33.29
N THR A 532 -33.21 -7.38 33.34
CA THR A 532 -32.70 -8.48 34.19
C THR A 532 -31.47 -8.03 34.95
N GLU A 533 -31.58 -7.95 36.28
CA GLU A 533 -30.44 -7.69 37.16
C GLU A 533 -29.37 -8.79 37.00
N LYS A 534 -28.11 -8.39 36.79
CA LYS A 534 -26.97 -9.20 37.23
C LYS A 534 -26.23 -8.46 38.34
N LYS A 535 -26.43 -8.93 39.56
CA LYS A 535 -25.74 -8.46 40.76
C LYS A 535 -24.26 -8.83 40.68
N GLU A 536 -23.40 -7.91 41.09
CA GLU A 536 -22.03 -8.21 41.47
C GLU A 536 -22.01 -9.16 42.67
N PRO A 537 -20.89 -9.88 42.86
CA PRO A 537 -20.31 -10.01 44.18
C PRO A 537 -18.91 -9.38 44.24
N ALA A 538 -18.60 -8.75 45.38
CA ALA A 538 -17.40 -7.94 45.57
C ALA A 538 -16.13 -8.76 45.88
N PHE A 539 -14.99 -8.05 45.89
CA PHE A 539 -13.69 -8.53 46.36
C PHE A 539 -13.74 -9.17 47.76
N ALA A 540 -12.96 -10.23 47.95
CA ALA A 540 -12.40 -10.63 49.25
C ALA A 540 -10.99 -11.20 49.05
N ALA A 541 -10.05 -10.84 49.93
CA ALA A 541 -8.64 -11.26 49.83
C ALA A 541 -8.14 -11.92 51.12
N SER A 542 -7.83 -13.21 51.05
CA SER A 542 -7.05 -14.03 52.01
C SER A 542 -6.92 -15.45 51.42
N GLY A 543 -5.84 -16.21 51.58
CA GLY A 543 -4.62 -16.00 52.36
C GLY A 543 -3.53 -17.03 52.01
N LYS A 544 -2.48 -17.14 52.85
CA LYS A 544 -1.34 -18.06 52.65
C LYS A 544 -1.63 -19.46 53.22
N SER A 545 -1.13 -20.53 52.60
CA SER A 545 -0.09 -21.41 53.17
C SER A 545 0.22 -22.68 52.35
N THR A 546 1.45 -23.22 52.54
CA THR A 546 1.85 -24.66 52.50
C THR A 546 1.22 -25.60 51.44
N SER A 547 1.93 -26.06 50.41
CA SER A 547 3.11 -26.97 50.40
C SER A 547 2.82 -28.48 50.56
N ALA A 548 2.44 -29.11 49.45
CA ALA A 548 2.76 -30.50 49.11
C ALA A 548 2.76 -30.61 47.56
N GLY A 549 3.55 -31.47 46.90
CA GLY A 549 4.43 -32.49 47.45
C GLY A 549 4.04 -33.90 47.00
N ASN A 550 3.99 -34.15 45.69
CA ASN A 550 4.08 -35.50 45.17
C ASN A 550 4.61 -35.52 43.73
N ALA A 551 5.57 -36.41 43.48
CA ALA A 551 5.99 -36.79 42.14
C ALA A 551 5.59 -38.25 41.93
N GLN A 552 5.10 -38.62 40.75
CA GLN A 552 4.94 -40.03 40.40
C GLN A 552 5.28 -40.26 38.93
N SER A 553 6.14 -41.22 38.69
CA SER A 553 6.66 -41.62 37.38
C SER A 553 5.95 -42.89 36.89
N ASN A 554 6.11 -43.16 35.59
CA ASN A 554 5.63 -44.37 34.88
C ASN A 554 4.11 -44.34 34.62
N ASN A 555 3.59 -45.05 33.59
CA ASN A 555 4.22 -46.14 32.85
C ASN A 555 3.96 -46.08 31.33
N LYS A 556 4.65 -46.97 30.60
CA LYS A 556 4.52 -47.17 29.15
C LYS A 556 3.15 -47.74 28.75
N ASN A 557 2.66 -47.34 27.59
CA ASN A 557 2.58 -48.20 26.39
C ASN A 557 2.47 -47.33 25.13
#